data_AF-A0A7S3VAV0-F1
#
_entry.id   AF-A0A7S3VAV0-F1
#
_cell.length_a   1.000
_cell.length_b   1.000
_cell.length_c   1.000
_cell.angle_alpha   90.00
_cell.angle_beta   90.00
_cell.angle_gamma   90.00
#
_symmetry.space_group_name_H-M   'P 1'
#
loop_
_entity.id
_entity.type
_entity.pdbx_description
1 polymer ?
#
loop_
_entity_poly.entity_id
_entity_poly.type
_entity_poly.pdbx_seq_one_letter_code
_entity_poly.pdbx_strand_id
1 'polypeptide(L)'
;SMTVQGSEKATGNFILQSSNEDHYPDVTVPLPITISDLELKNALEALHSITLVKVNSISLDKNTTMNGAKQWDVTFTSIRDAGDRPMLLADTTNLEGSGAKIEIVEKSKGIANNVFMVQIPVESTFRLRYEHKTSNPLNMADSNEDFEAAVYSITGLYAIVEAHIGDGSIDIFILPLFQNLDVSNLGAETCAFCDKVDPLFFDSYVEGKQWALGTATSIGGSFTLNFNAPKDDEFGHLDSCSDTTDEMSIFVSSTEMKHQLERLNLVEKVDISVEENSLYEVIKNGKIGTNRRFRIEFKKVRSCSNEKNREHNFSAPLLHVMEANLLGTPANDMAVSRTYQSIVNSYIRGFDP
;
A
#
# COMPACT_ATOMS: atom_id res chain seq x y z
N SER A 1 4.64 1.93 -33.28
CA SER A 1 5.15 2.32 -34.61
C SER A 1 5.49 3.81 -34.59
N MET A 2 6.40 4.23 -35.49
CA MET A 2 6.96 5.57 -35.69
C MET A 2 7.63 6.23 -34.46
N THR A 3 8.97 6.15 -34.44
CA THR A 3 9.84 6.85 -33.50
C THR A 3 10.12 8.25 -34.02
N VAL A 4 9.62 9.28 -33.34
CA VAL A 4 10.16 10.65 -33.44
C VAL A 4 11.05 10.84 -32.22
N GLN A 5 12.36 10.98 -32.43
CA GLN A 5 13.29 11.38 -31.37
C GLN A 5 13.03 12.86 -31.05
N GLY A 6 12.51 13.15 -29.86
CA GLY A 6 12.62 14.49 -29.29
C GLY A 6 14.11 14.79 -29.07
N SER A 7 14.62 15.83 -29.73
CA SER A 7 16.05 16.11 -29.88
C SER A 7 16.59 17.26 -29.01
N GLU A 8 15.77 17.86 -28.15
CA GLU A 8 16.20 18.91 -27.23
C GLU A 8 16.07 18.47 -25.77
N LYS A 9 17.12 18.73 -25.00
CA LYS A 9 17.19 18.45 -23.57
C LYS A 9 16.12 19.26 -22.84
N ALA A 10 15.32 18.60 -21.99
CA ALA A 10 14.34 19.32 -21.19
C ALA A 10 15.05 20.17 -20.14
N THR A 11 14.71 21.47 -20.09
CA THR A 11 15.25 22.47 -19.15
C THR A 11 14.12 23.26 -18.50
N GLY A 12 14.47 24.16 -17.60
CA GLY A 12 13.51 25.02 -16.92
C GLY A 12 12.96 24.44 -15.61
N ASN A 13 11.85 25.01 -15.18
CA ASN A 13 11.25 24.72 -13.88
C ASN A 13 9.76 24.38 -14.01
N PHE A 14 9.26 23.59 -13.06
CA PHE A 14 7.84 23.33 -12.88
C PHE A 14 7.42 23.70 -11.45
N ILE A 15 6.13 23.92 -11.24
CA ILE A 15 5.55 24.15 -9.92
C ILE A 15 4.57 23.02 -9.65
N LEU A 16 4.61 22.45 -8.45
CA LEU A 16 3.60 21.51 -7.99
C LEU A 16 2.58 22.25 -7.13
N GLN A 17 1.31 21.97 -7.38
CA GLN A 17 0.18 22.52 -6.66
C GLN A 17 -0.58 21.40 -5.97
N SER A 18 -0.83 21.57 -4.68
CA SER A 18 -1.77 20.78 -3.90
C SER A 18 -3.07 21.56 -3.71
N SER A 19 -4.20 20.93 -4.03
CA SER A 19 -5.53 21.50 -3.73
C SER A 19 -6.06 20.90 -2.43
N ASN A 20 -6.36 21.73 -1.44
CA ASN A 20 -7.30 21.37 -0.39
C ASN A 20 -8.66 21.95 -0.77
N GLU A 21 -9.74 21.19 -0.65
CA GLU A 21 -11.10 21.65 -1.03
C GLU A 21 -11.53 22.93 -0.29
N ASP A 22 -10.91 23.23 0.86
CA ASP A 22 -11.25 24.36 1.74
C ASP A 22 -10.17 25.45 1.88
N HIS A 23 -9.11 25.45 1.06
CA HIS A 23 -8.02 26.45 1.16
C HIS A 23 -7.48 26.95 -0.18
N TYR A 24 -6.81 28.11 -0.17
CA TYR A 24 -6.04 28.58 -1.32
C TYR A 24 -5.07 27.49 -1.78
N PRO A 25 -4.86 27.33 -3.10
CA PRO A 25 -3.93 26.34 -3.62
C PRO A 25 -2.55 26.55 -3.04
N ASP A 26 -2.00 25.49 -2.46
CA ASP A 26 -0.66 25.52 -1.90
C ASP A 26 0.32 25.07 -2.98
N VAL A 27 1.35 25.88 -3.20
CA VAL A 27 2.25 25.73 -4.36
C VAL A 27 3.70 25.69 -3.91
N THR A 28 4.48 24.83 -4.55
CA THR A 28 5.92 24.79 -4.30
C THR A 28 6.58 26.05 -4.86
N VAL A 29 7.79 26.34 -4.39
CA VAL A 29 8.72 27.18 -5.16
C VAL A 29 8.99 26.55 -6.55
N PRO A 30 9.44 27.31 -7.56
CA PRO A 30 9.83 26.73 -8.84
C PRO A 30 10.90 25.64 -8.68
N LEU A 31 10.59 24.44 -9.17
CA LEU A 31 11.42 23.25 -9.05
C LEU A 31 12.14 22.98 -10.37
N PRO A 32 13.48 22.88 -10.39
CA PRO A 32 14.19 22.55 -11.62
C PRO A 32 13.90 21.11 -12.04
N ILE A 33 13.85 20.83 -13.33
CA ILE A 33 13.65 19.44 -13.83
C ILE A 33 14.74 18.46 -13.35
N THR A 34 15.91 18.98 -12.97
CA THR A 34 17.03 18.20 -12.44
C THR A 34 16.97 17.96 -10.93
N ILE A 35 15.94 18.46 -10.24
CA ILE A 35 15.79 18.41 -8.77
C ILE A 35 16.13 17.03 -8.19
N SER A 36 16.81 17.04 -7.03
CA SER A 36 17.12 15.82 -6.28
C SER A 36 15.92 15.33 -5.47
N ASP A 37 15.94 14.07 -5.06
CA ASP A 37 14.87 13.47 -4.26
C ASP A 37 14.69 14.21 -2.92
N LEU A 38 15.80 14.62 -2.29
CA LEU A 38 15.79 15.35 -1.03
C LEU A 38 15.19 16.76 -1.20
N GLU A 39 15.55 17.48 -2.26
CA GLU A 39 15.00 18.81 -2.53
C GLU A 39 13.52 18.75 -2.88
N LEU A 40 13.09 17.76 -3.67
CA LEU A 40 11.68 17.56 -3.98
C LEU A 40 10.87 17.18 -2.74
N LYS A 41 11.41 16.30 -1.87
CA LYS A 41 10.82 16.00 -0.56
C LYS A 41 10.62 17.27 0.26
N ASN A 42 11.67 18.06 0.43
CA ASN A 42 11.60 19.28 1.23
C ASN A 42 10.63 20.31 0.64
N ALA A 43 10.55 20.42 -0.69
CA ALA A 43 9.61 21.31 -1.35
C ALA A 43 8.15 20.88 -1.15
N LEU A 44 7.87 19.58 -1.16
CA LEU A 44 6.54 19.03 -0.89
C LEU A 44 6.15 19.19 0.58
N GLU A 45 7.05 18.89 1.51
CA GLU A 45 6.80 19.04 2.97
C GLU A 45 6.73 20.50 3.43
N ALA A 46 7.13 21.45 2.58
CA ALA A 46 6.90 22.88 2.82
C ALA A 46 5.46 23.32 2.53
N LEU A 47 4.66 22.49 1.84
CA LEU A 47 3.24 22.73 1.64
C LEU A 47 2.48 22.37 2.92
N HIS A 48 1.64 23.27 3.42
CA HIS A 48 0.78 23.09 4.60
C HIS A 48 -0.16 21.88 4.47
N SER A 49 -0.49 21.48 3.24
CA SER A 49 -1.34 20.34 2.95
C SER A 49 -0.64 18.98 3.06
N ILE A 50 0.69 18.96 3.11
CA ILE A 50 1.52 17.74 3.07
C ILE A 50 2.38 17.70 4.32
N THR A 51 2.29 16.61 5.10
CA THR A 51 3.07 16.49 6.34
C THR A 51 4.42 15.85 6.09
N LEU A 52 4.43 14.63 5.56
CA LEU A 52 5.65 13.83 5.46
C LEU A 52 5.63 12.96 4.21
N VAL A 53 6.68 13.06 3.40
CA VAL A 53 6.79 12.27 2.17
C VAL A 53 8.14 11.59 2.04
N LYS A 54 8.11 10.45 1.35
CA LYS A 54 9.28 9.77 0.81
C LYS A 54 9.30 9.94 -0.70
N VAL A 55 10.42 10.41 -1.23
CA VAL A 55 10.64 10.60 -2.67
C VAL A 55 11.77 9.68 -3.11
N ASN A 56 11.58 8.97 -4.22
CA ASN A 56 12.64 8.22 -4.89
C ASN A 56 12.56 8.48 -6.39
N SER A 57 13.67 8.82 -7.04
CA SER A 57 13.70 8.96 -8.50
C SER A 57 14.34 7.77 -9.22
N ILE A 58 13.87 7.55 -10.43
CA ILE A 58 14.54 6.70 -11.43
C ILE A 58 14.79 7.53 -12.69
N SER A 59 15.96 7.35 -13.29
CA SER A 59 16.24 7.91 -14.62
C SER A 59 15.50 7.11 -15.68
N LEU A 60 14.74 7.79 -16.53
CA LEU A 60 14.12 7.20 -17.72
C LEU A 60 15.00 7.35 -18.97
N ASP A 61 16.08 8.13 -18.87
CA ASP A 61 17.07 8.29 -19.92
C ASP A 61 18.02 7.08 -19.97
N LYS A 62 17.53 5.99 -20.57
CA LYS A 62 18.27 4.72 -20.72
C LYS A 62 19.50 4.82 -21.61
N ASN A 63 19.59 5.87 -22.43
CA ASN A 63 20.68 6.08 -23.37
C ASN A 63 21.75 7.05 -22.83
N THR A 64 21.65 7.47 -21.56
CA THR A 64 22.59 8.42 -20.93
C THR A 64 22.78 9.72 -21.71
N THR A 65 21.74 10.12 -22.44
CA THR A 65 21.76 11.32 -23.29
C THR A 65 21.78 12.63 -22.49
N MET A 66 21.61 12.52 -21.17
CA MET A 66 21.40 13.63 -20.23
C MET A 66 20.18 14.47 -20.59
N ASN A 67 19.16 13.86 -21.21
CA ASN A 67 17.96 14.54 -21.71
C ASN A 67 17.00 14.96 -20.59
N GLY A 68 17.27 14.55 -19.34
CA GLY A 68 16.54 15.01 -18.15
C GLY A 68 15.27 14.23 -17.84
N ALA A 69 14.97 13.16 -18.57
CA ALA A 69 13.80 12.32 -18.30
C ALA A 69 13.95 11.56 -16.97
N LYS A 70 13.12 11.91 -15.99
CA LYS A 70 13.04 11.29 -14.66
C LYS A 70 11.61 10.88 -14.35
N GLN A 71 11.48 9.88 -13.50
CA GLN A 71 10.25 9.55 -12.81
C GLN A 71 10.53 9.63 -11.32
N TRP A 72 9.64 10.27 -10.56
CA TRP A 72 9.66 10.30 -9.10
C TRP A 72 8.50 9.48 -8.56
N ASP A 73 8.80 8.53 -7.68
CA ASP A 73 7.80 7.88 -6.84
C ASP A 73 7.73 8.69 -5.53
N VAL A 74 6.59 9.36 -5.32
CA VAL A 74 6.27 10.12 -4.10
C VAL A 74 5.30 9.28 -3.27
N THR A 75 5.62 9.07 -1.99
CA THR A 75 4.79 8.33 -1.04
C THR A 75 4.53 9.20 0.19
N PHE A 76 3.26 9.44 0.50
CA PHE A 76 2.86 10.08 1.74
C PHE A 76 2.96 9.06 2.87
N THR A 77 3.71 9.38 3.91
CA THR A 77 4.05 8.41 4.96
C THR A 77 3.40 8.73 6.29
N SER A 78 2.84 9.94 6.47
CA SER A 78 2.11 10.31 7.68
C SER A 78 0.65 9.86 7.60
N ILE A 79 0.12 9.25 8.66
CA ILE A 79 -1.31 8.94 8.76
C ILE A 79 -2.18 10.21 8.88
N ARG A 80 -1.59 11.38 9.15
CA ARG A 80 -2.28 12.67 9.02
C ARG A 80 -2.66 12.96 7.58
N ASP A 81 -1.85 12.46 6.65
CA ASP A 81 -2.07 12.59 5.22
C ASP A 81 -2.97 11.49 4.65
N ALA A 82 -3.58 10.66 5.51
CA ALA A 82 -4.50 9.59 5.15
C ALA A 82 -5.77 10.08 4.44
N GLY A 83 -6.38 9.18 3.67
CA GLY A 83 -7.61 9.44 2.92
C GLY A 83 -7.36 9.58 1.42
N ASP A 84 -8.35 10.09 0.69
CA ASP A 84 -8.22 10.38 -0.73
C ASP A 84 -7.65 11.80 -0.85
N ARG A 85 -6.34 11.87 -1.11
CA ARG A 85 -5.67 13.16 -1.33
C ARG A 85 -5.92 13.60 -2.77
N PRO A 86 -6.35 14.85 -3.01
CA PRO A 86 -6.45 15.36 -4.36
C PRO A 86 -5.12 15.21 -5.11
N MET A 87 -5.20 14.81 -6.38
CA MET A 87 -4.02 14.63 -7.21
C MET A 87 -3.28 15.96 -7.36
N LEU A 88 -1.96 15.93 -7.16
CA LEU A 88 -1.13 17.10 -7.42
C LEU A 88 -1.28 17.56 -8.87
N LEU A 89 -1.27 18.87 -9.07
CA LEU A 89 -1.24 19.49 -10.39
C LEU A 89 0.15 20.04 -10.66
N ALA A 90 0.61 19.94 -11.91
CA ALA A 90 1.88 20.51 -12.33
C ALA A 90 1.64 21.70 -13.26
N ASP A 91 2.18 22.86 -12.88
CA ASP A 91 2.36 23.97 -13.81
C ASP A 91 3.72 23.80 -14.51
N THR A 92 3.66 23.58 -15.82
CA THR A 92 4.81 23.35 -16.69
C THR A 92 5.07 24.50 -17.65
N THR A 93 4.48 25.67 -17.41
CA THR A 93 4.60 26.84 -18.31
C THR A 93 6.04 27.30 -18.54
N ASN A 94 6.92 27.06 -17.57
CA ASN A 94 8.35 27.39 -17.63
C ASN A 94 9.25 26.18 -17.94
N LEU A 95 8.68 25.09 -18.46
CA LEU A 95 9.47 24.00 -19.03
C LEU A 95 9.82 24.30 -20.48
N GLU A 96 11.05 23.98 -20.82
CA GLU A 96 11.61 24.16 -22.15
C GLU A 96 12.05 22.79 -22.71
N GLY A 97 12.11 22.69 -24.04
CA GLY A 97 12.46 21.47 -24.75
C GLY A 97 11.26 20.79 -25.42
N SER A 98 11.54 20.08 -26.51
CA SER A 98 10.50 19.46 -27.34
C SER A 98 9.77 18.34 -26.59
N GLY A 99 8.48 18.54 -26.32
CA GLY A 99 7.63 17.57 -25.63
C GLY A 99 7.84 17.48 -24.12
N ALA A 100 8.52 18.46 -23.51
CA ALA A 100 8.66 18.53 -22.06
C ALA A 100 7.29 18.65 -21.39
N LYS A 101 6.94 17.66 -20.56
CA LYS A 101 5.72 17.64 -19.75
C LYS A 101 5.98 16.95 -18.42
N ILE A 102 5.17 17.28 -17.42
CA ILE A 102 5.07 16.52 -16.17
C ILE A 102 3.72 15.82 -16.20
N GLU A 103 3.74 14.52 -15.94
CA GLU A 103 2.54 13.70 -15.83
C GLU A 103 2.50 13.13 -14.42
N ILE A 104 1.38 13.36 -13.73
CA ILE A 104 1.16 12.91 -12.35
C ILE A 104 0.10 11.83 -12.42
N VAL A 105 0.43 10.67 -11.86
CA VAL A 105 -0.43 9.49 -11.87
C VAL A 105 -0.45 8.90 -10.47
N GLU A 106 -1.65 8.64 -9.95
CA GLU A 106 -1.81 7.87 -8.72
C GLU A 106 -1.38 6.42 -8.98
N LYS A 107 -0.42 5.92 -8.20
CA LYS A 107 0.10 4.55 -8.36
C LYS A 107 -0.66 3.55 -7.48
N SER A 108 -1.22 4.03 -6.37
CA SER A 108 -1.86 3.23 -5.34
C SER A 108 -2.79 4.07 -4.49
N LYS A 109 -4.00 3.54 -4.26
CA LYS A 109 -4.92 4.07 -3.26
C LYS A 109 -4.32 3.99 -1.85
N GLY A 110 -4.78 4.90 -1.00
CA GLY A 110 -4.38 5.02 0.40
C GLY A 110 -4.94 3.92 1.31
N ILE A 111 -5.22 4.30 2.54
CA ILE A 111 -5.49 3.40 3.67
C ILE A 111 -6.85 2.70 3.54
N ALA A 112 -6.95 1.45 4.05
CA ALA A 112 -8.19 0.65 4.03
C ALA A 112 -9.16 0.95 5.19
N ASN A 113 -8.65 1.43 6.32
CA ASN A 113 -9.43 1.77 7.50
C ASN A 113 -9.58 3.29 7.70
N ASN A 114 -10.55 3.67 8.50
CA ASN A 114 -10.71 5.05 8.91
C ASN A 114 -9.56 5.44 9.83
N VAL A 115 -9.05 6.65 9.67
CA VAL A 115 -8.17 7.27 10.65
C VAL A 115 -9.04 8.04 11.63
N PHE A 116 -8.79 7.84 12.92
CA PHE A 116 -9.44 8.55 14.00
C PHE A 116 -8.46 9.54 14.62
N MET A 117 -8.99 10.56 15.28
CA MET A 117 -8.19 11.58 15.92
C MET A 117 -8.79 11.96 17.27
N VAL A 118 -7.95 12.05 18.29
CA VAL A 118 -8.32 12.63 19.60
C VAL A 118 -7.43 13.85 19.82
N GLN A 119 -8.05 15.01 20.08
CA GLN A 119 -7.35 16.28 20.29
C GLN A 119 -7.30 16.62 21.77
N ILE A 120 -6.12 16.66 22.36
CA ILE A 120 -5.97 16.78 23.81
C ILE A 120 -5.29 18.12 24.12
N PRO A 121 -5.83 18.97 25.01
CA PRO A 121 -5.19 20.24 25.37
C PRO A 121 -3.76 20.04 25.91
N VAL A 122 -2.84 20.93 25.54
CA VAL A 122 -1.49 20.92 26.12
C VAL A 122 -1.57 21.13 27.64
N GLU A 123 -0.59 20.57 28.37
CA GLU A 123 -0.52 20.54 29.84
C GLU A 123 -1.45 19.53 30.55
N SER A 124 -2.18 18.70 29.80
CA SER A 124 -2.99 17.63 30.37
C SER A 124 -2.20 16.33 30.53
N THR A 125 -2.31 15.68 31.69
CA THR A 125 -2.19 14.22 31.77
C THR A 125 -3.51 13.63 31.30
N PHE A 126 -3.49 12.56 30.51
CA PHE A 126 -4.70 11.98 29.94
C PHE A 126 -4.69 10.46 29.93
N ARG A 127 -5.85 9.84 29.71
CA ARG A 127 -5.99 8.42 29.40
C ARG A 127 -6.80 8.29 28.14
N LEU A 128 -6.34 7.45 27.22
CA LEU A 128 -7.18 7.06 26.09
C LEU A 128 -8.31 6.17 26.61
N ARG A 129 -9.49 6.34 26.03
CA ARG A 129 -10.68 5.59 26.39
C ARG A 129 -11.31 4.99 25.14
N TYR A 130 -11.70 3.71 25.27
CA TYR A 130 -12.54 3.03 24.30
C TYR A 130 -13.64 2.27 25.06
N GLU A 131 -14.90 2.60 24.77
CA GLU A 131 -16.08 2.09 25.49
C GLU A 131 -15.98 2.38 27.01
N HIS A 132 -15.77 1.34 27.82
CA HIS A 132 -15.65 1.40 29.28
C HIS A 132 -14.21 1.16 29.79
N LYS A 133 -13.24 1.01 28.89
CA LYS A 133 -11.83 0.76 29.23
C LYS A 133 -11.01 2.03 29.07
N THR A 134 -10.07 2.23 29.98
CA THR A 134 -9.12 3.34 29.96
C THR A 134 -7.68 2.81 29.98
N SER A 135 -6.79 3.52 29.30
CA SER A 135 -5.36 3.21 29.30
C SER A 135 -4.72 3.62 30.63
N ASN A 136 -3.44 3.29 30.79
CA ASN A 136 -2.60 3.97 31.78
C ASN A 136 -2.52 5.48 31.46
N PRO A 137 -2.24 6.34 32.47
CA PRO A 137 -1.98 7.75 32.23
C PRO A 137 -0.85 7.97 31.21
N LEU A 138 -1.08 8.93 30.33
CA LEU A 138 -0.21 9.39 29.26
C LEU A 138 -0.01 10.91 29.35
N ASN A 139 1.02 11.42 28.70
CA ASN A 139 1.37 12.83 28.62
C ASN A 139 2.01 13.16 27.25
N MET A 140 2.31 14.44 27.02
CA MET A 140 2.83 14.91 25.73
C MET A 140 4.25 14.45 25.38
N ALA A 141 5.02 13.96 26.36
CA ALA A 141 6.38 13.46 26.14
C ALA A 141 6.43 11.96 25.83
N ASP A 142 5.28 11.26 25.91
CA ASP A 142 5.20 9.83 25.60
C ASP A 142 5.39 9.60 24.10
N SER A 143 5.94 8.44 23.76
CA SER A 143 6.28 8.08 22.38
C SER A 143 5.06 7.57 21.61
N ASN A 144 5.17 7.51 20.27
CA ASN A 144 4.14 6.86 19.44
C ASN A 144 3.94 5.40 19.88
N GLU A 145 5.00 4.69 20.27
CA GLU A 145 4.93 3.33 20.79
C GLU A 145 4.15 3.22 22.11
N ASP A 146 4.26 4.22 22.98
CA ASP A 146 3.46 4.29 24.22
C ASP A 146 1.98 4.51 23.91
N PHE A 147 1.67 5.36 22.92
CA PHE A 147 0.30 5.55 22.46
C PHE A 147 -0.27 4.30 21.78
N GLU A 148 0.52 3.60 20.97
CA GLU A 148 0.14 2.31 20.37
C GLU A 148 -0.19 1.26 21.45
N ALA A 149 0.66 1.15 22.47
CA ALA A 149 0.43 0.25 23.60
C ALA A 149 -0.85 0.61 24.37
N ALA A 150 -1.13 1.91 24.53
CA ALA A 150 -2.36 2.38 25.15
C ALA A 150 -3.60 2.01 24.33
N VAL A 151 -3.58 2.22 23.01
CA VAL A 151 -4.68 1.82 22.10
C VAL A 151 -4.91 0.31 22.16
N TYR A 152 -3.84 -0.49 22.15
CA TYR A 152 -3.96 -1.95 22.29
C TYR A 152 -4.59 -2.36 23.62
N SER A 153 -4.23 -1.70 24.73
CA SER A 153 -4.76 -2.03 26.06
C SER A 153 -6.27 -1.83 26.20
N ILE A 154 -6.84 -0.85 25.49
CA ILE A 154 -8.27 -0.50 25.57
C ILE A 154 -9.11 -1.17 24.48
N THR A 155 -8.54 -1.44 23.31
CA THR A 155 -9.27 -2.01 22.16
C THR A 155 -8.99 -3.51 21.94
N GLY A 156 -7.82 -4.00 22.35
CA GLY A 156 -7.29 -5.30 21.93
C GLY A 156 -6.80 -5.35 20.48
N LEU A 157 -6.76 -4.21 19.79
CA LEU A 157 -6.38 -4.11 18.38
C LEU A 157 -5.02 -3.45 18.24
N TYR A 158 -4.25 -3.93 17.27
CA TYR A 158 -3.06 -3.23 16.82
C TYR A 158 -3.46 -2.02 15.98
N ALA A 159 -2.78 -0.91 16.21
CA ALA A 159 -2.95 0.34 15.49
C ALA A 159 -1.58 0.96 15.23
N ILE A 160 -1.48 1.77 14.17
CA ILE A 160 -0.42 2.74 13.99
C ILE A 160 -0.89 4.04 14.64
N VAL A 161 -0.03 4.67 15.44
CA VAL A 161 -0.33 5.96 16.07
C VAL A 161 0.72 7.00 15.70
N GLU A 162 0.24 8.19 15.34
CA GLU A 162 1.08 9.37 15.19
C GLU A 162 0.55 10.48 16.09
N ALA A 163 1.39 10.97 17.00
CA ALA A 163 1.10 12.15 17.79
C ALA A 163 1.73 13.40 17.16
N HIS A 164 0.98 14.49 17.11
CA HIS A 164 1.45 15.79 16.65
C HIS A 164 1.13 16.87 17.67
N ILE A 165 2.15 17.59 18.11
CA ILE A 165 1.98 18.73 19.03
C ILE A 165 1.76 19.99 18.19
N GLY A 166 0.55 20.53 18.27
CA GLY A 166 0.18 21.81 17.68
C GLY A 166 0.15 22.93 18.71
N ASP A 167 -0.33 24.10 18.28
CA ASP A 167 -0.49 25.27 19.14
C ASP A 167 -1.67 25.07 20.11
N GLY A 168 -1.37 24.54 21.29
CA GLY A 168 -2.35 24.39 22.37
C GLY A 168 -2.98 23.01 22.50
N SER A 169 -2.62 22.05 21.63
CA SER A 169 -3.05 20.65 21.76
C SER A 169 -2.01 19.65 21.25
N ILE A 170 -2.16 18.40 21.69
CA ILE A 170 -1.61 17.21 21.04
C ILE A 170 -2.73 16.49 20.30
N ASP A 171 -2.55 16.31 18.99
CA ASP A 171 -3.45 15.54 18.14
C ASP A 171 -2.91 14.13 18.01
N ILE A 172 -3.67 13.14 18.48
CA ILE A 172 -3.32 11.72 18.40
C ILE A 172 -4.13 11.10 17.27
N PHE A 173 -3.45 10.76 16.18
CA PHE A 173 -4.03 10.08 15.02
C PHE A 173 -3.90 8.57 15.22
N ILE A 174 -5.00 7.84 15.02
CA ILE A 174 -5.07 6.40 15.28
C ILE A 174 -5.59 5.71 14.03
N LEU A 175 -4.80 4.79 13.51
CA LEU A 175 -5.15 3.96 12.37
C LEU A 175 -5.16 2.48 12.80
N PRO A 176 -6.35 1.89 13.06
CA PRO A 176 -6.42 0.48 13.41
C PRO A 176 -6.07 -0.41 12.20
N LEU A 177 -5.40 -1.53 12.45
CA LEU A 177 -4.82 -2.37 11.38
C LEU A 177 -5.75 -3.47 10.85
N PHE A 178 -6.77 -3.88 11.61
CA PHE A 178 -7.57 -5.08 11.28
C PHE A 178 -9.07 -4.79 11.18
N GLN A 179 -9.57 -3.85 11.98
CA GLN A 179 -10.97 -3.47 11.97
C GLN A 179 -11.14 -2.00 12.33
N ASN A 180 -12.17 -1.36 11.79
CA ASN A 180 -12.52 0.00 12.20
C ASN A 180 -12.98 0.06 13.66
N LEU A 181 -12.64 1.15 14.33
CA LEU A 181 -13.18 1.50 15.64
C LEU A 181 -14.55 2.15 15.48
N ASP A 182 -15.43 1.96 16.47
CA ASP A 182 -16.59 2.83 16.61
C ASP A 182 -16.13 4.13 17.27
N VAL A 183 -16.07 5.21 16.47
CA VAL A 183 -15.59 6.51 16.92
C VAL A 183 -16.41 7.07 18.08
N SER A 184 -17.70 6.72 18.19
CA SER A 184 -18.55 7.18 19.29
C SER A 184 -18.12 6.66 20.66
N ASN A 185 -17.29 5.61 20.67
CA ASN A 185 -16.73 5.02 21.88
C ASN A 185 -15.29 5.45 22.15
N LEU A 186 -14.64 6.15 21.22
CA LEU A 186 -13.25 6.60 21.33
C LEU A 186 -13.18 8.01 21.93
N GLY A 187 -12.25 8.23 22.86
CA GLY A 187 -11.92 9.57 23.33
C GLY A 187 -10.75 9.58 24.31
N ALA A 188 -10.60 10.67 25.04
CA ALA A 188 -9.63 10.78 26.12
C ALA A 188 -10.26 11.40 27.37
N GLU A 189 -9.93 10.83 28.53
CA GLU A 189 -10.17 11.46 29.82
C GLU A 189 -8.95 12.33 30.13
N THR A 190 -9.14 13.62 30.45
CA THR A 190 -8.05 14.58 30.65
C THR A 190 -8.04 15.12 32.08
N CYS A 191 -6.85 15.52 32.53
CA CYS A 191 -6.62 16.12 33.82
C CYS A 191 -5.56 17.22 33.72
N ALA A 192 -5.99 18.47 33.86
CA ALA A 192 -5.11 19.64 33.74
C ALA A 192 -4.20 19.88 34.96
N PHE A 193 -4.51 19.29 36.13
CA PHE A 193 -3.84 19.61 37.40
C PHE A 193 -3.38 18.37 38.19
N CYS A 194 -3.22 17.21 37.55
CA CYS A 194 -2.94 15.93 38.23
C CYS A 194 -1.58 15.83 38.92
N ASP A 195 -0.72 16.84 38.83
CA ASP A 195 0.65 16.80 39.33
C ASP A 195 0.82 16.66 40.85
N LYS A 196 -0.24 16.71 41.70
CA LYS A 196 -0.01 16.81 43.15
C LYS A 196 -0.81 16.00 44.16
N VAL A 197 -1.95 15.34 43.89
CA VAL A 197 -2.66 14.65 45.00
C VAL A 197 -3.38 13.34 44.65
N ASP A 198 -3.90 13.13 43.43
CA ASP A 198 -4.56 11.85 43.12
C ASP A 198 -4.57 11.55 41.60
N PRO A 199 -3.83 10.53 41.11
CA PRO A 199 -3.76 10.17 39.69
C PRO A 199 -5.05 9.52 39.15
N LEU A 200 -6.13 9.52 39.92
CA LEU A 200 -7.43 8.94 39.60
C LEU A 200 -8.51 9.96 39.23
N PHE A 201 -8.25 11.27 39.35
CA PHE A 201 -9.26 12.29 39.07
C PHE A 201 -9.09 12.86 37.66
N PHE A 202 -9.83 12.34 36.70
CA PHE A 202 -10.00 12.92 35.37
C PHE A 202 -11.36 13.60 35.31
N ASP A 203 -11.37 14.92 35.11
CA ASP A 203 -12.56 15.77 35.27
C ASP A 203 -13.23 16.12 33.95
N SER A 204 -12.53 15.86 32.85
CA SER A 204 -12.91 16.30 31.52
C SER A 204 -12.79 15.13 30.54
N TYR A 205 -13.66 15.10 29.54
CA TYR A 205 -13.66 14.10 28.48
C TYR A 205 -13.63 14.80 27.13
N VAL A 206 -12.73 14.34 26.26
CA VAL A 206 -12.65 14.79 24.87
C VAL A 206 -13.03 13.63 23.96
N GLU A 207 -14.06 13.85 23.15
CA GLU A 207 -14.51 12.87 22.16
C GLU A 207 -13.47 12.72 21.03
N GLY A 208 -13.27 11.49 20.60
CA GLY A 208 -12.59 11.19 19.37
C GLY A 208 -13.47 11.55 18.17
N LYS A 209 -12.82 11.84 17.05
CA LYS A 209 -13.51 12.12 15.78
C LYS A 209 -12.89 11.31 14.65
N GLN A 210 -13.67 11.10 13.60
CA GLN A 210 -13.14 10.50 12.38
C GLN A 210 -12.37 11.57 11.62
N TRP A 211 -11.09 11.32 11.38
CA TRP A 211 -10.19 12.21 10.66
C TRP A 211 -10.26 11.98 9.15
N ALA A 212 -10.12 10.72 8.73
CA ALA A 212 -10.16 10.34 7.33
C ALA A 212 -10.95 9.05 7.14
N LEU A 213 -11.66 8.94 6.02
CA LEU A 213 -12.31 7.71 5.59
C LEU A 213 -11.26 6.75 5.01
N GLY A 214 -11.46 5.45 5.25
CA GLY A 214 -10.78 4.42 4.48
C GLY A 214 -11.17 4.51 3.01
N THR A 215 -10.18 4.46 2.13
CA THR A 215 -10.37 4.59 0.67
C THR A 215 -10.15 3.27 -0.07
N ALA A 216 -9.53 2.28 0.59
CA ALA A 216 -9.40 0.94 0.07
C ALA A 216 -10.40 -0.02 0.74
N THR A 217 -11.03 -0.89 -0.06
CA THR A 217 -11.86 -1.99 0.47
C THR A 217 -10.97 -3.18 0.82
N SER A 218 -11.32 -3.90 1.91
CA SER A 218 -10.65 -5.14 2.31
C SER A 218 -10.56 -6.13 1.14
N ILE A 219 -9.41 -6.78 0.93
CA ILE A 219 -9.41 -7.85 -0.08
C ILE A 219 -10.22 -9.00 0.48
N GLY A 220 -11.07 -9.55 -0.37
CA GLY A 220 -11.76 -10.80 -0.12
C GLY A 220 -11.86 -11.63 -1.38
N GLY A 221 -12.67 -12.68 -1.28
CA GLY A 221 -13.04 -13.50 -2.42
C GLY A 221 -12.09 -14.64 -2.69
N SER A 222 -12.16 -15.14 -3.92
CA SER A 222 -11.51 -16.36 -4.36
C SER A 222 -10.87 -16.19 -5.73
N PHE A 223 -9.91 -17.07 -6.03
CA PHE A 223 -9.32 -17.20 -7.35
C PHE A 223 -9.20 -18.68 -7.71
N THR A 224 -9.07 -18.96 -9.00
CA THR A 224 -8.66 -20.28 -9.49
C THR A 224 -7.36 -20.18 -10.26
N LEU A 225 -6.62 -21.27 -10.31
CA LEU A 225 -5.42 -21.39 -11.12
C LEU A 225 -5.74 -22.31 -12.30
N ASN A 226 -5.66 -21.76 -13.51
CA ASN A 226 -5.82 -22.51 -14.75
C ASN A 226 -4.45 -22.89 -15.30
N PHE A 227 -4.23 -24.19 -15.44
CA PHE A 227 -3.05 -24.79 -15.99
C PHE A 227 -3.29 -25.13 -17.46
N ASN A 228 -2.56 -24.49 -18.38
CA ASN A 228 -2.63 -24.78 -19.81
C ASN A 228 -1.31 -25.37 -20.30
N ALA A 229 -1.33 -26.62 -20.76
CA ALA A 229 -0.19 -27.20 -21.44
C ALA A 229 -0.03 -26.57 -22.84
N PRO A 230 1.17 -26.10 -23.22
CA PRO A 230 1.40 -25.57 -24.55
C PRO A 230 1.13 -26.64 -25.61
N LYS A 231 0.54 -26.22 -26.73
CA LYS A 231 0.45 -27.08 -27.91
C LYS A 231 1.86 -27.22 -28.48
N ASP A 232 2.41 -28.44 -28.49
CA ASP A 232 3.57 -28.73 -29.34
C ASP A 232 3.10 -28.60 -30.79
N ASP A 233 3.52 -27.51 -31.42
CA ASP A 233 3.08 -27.01 -32.72
C ASP A 233 3.74 -27.73 -33.91
N GLU A 234 4.66 -28.67 -33.66
CA GLU A 234 5.36 -29.39 -34.74
C GLU A 234 4.55 -30.53 -35.38
N PHE A 235 3.52 -31.08 -34.72
CA PHE A 235 2.80 -32.26 -35.26
C PHE A 235 1.26 -32.19 -35.19
N GLY A 236 0.67 -31.05 -34.83
CA GLY A 236 -0.74 -30.73 -35.11
C GLY A 236 -1.82 -31.64 -34.48
N HIS A 237 -1.47 -32.53 -33.55
CA HIS A 237 -2.39 -33.57 -33.04
C HIS A 237 -2.45 -33.72 -31.52
N LEU A 238 -1.84 -32.82 -30.74
CA LEU A 238 -2.04 -32.81 -29.29
C LEU A 238 -3.17 -31.83 -28.94
N ASP A 239 -4.29 -32.39 -28.50
CA ASP A 239 -5.36 -31.62 -27.87
C ASP A 239 -4.77 -30.81 -26.71
N SER A 240 -5.08 -29.52 -26.66
CA SER A 240 -4.68 -28.69 -25.53
C SER A 240 -5.37 -29.22 -24.28
N CYS A 241 -4.62 -29.77 -23.34
CA CYS A 241 -5.16 -30.11 -22.03
C CYS A 241 -5.04 -28.88 -21.11
N SER A 242 -6.20 -28.48 -20.60
CA SER A 242 -6.34 -27.47 -19.56
C SER A 242 -6.90 -28.13 -18.31
N ASP A 243 -6.40 -27.77 -17.15
CA ASP A 243 -6.98 -28.18 -15.87
C ASP A 243 -7.07 -26.95 -14.95
N THR A 244 -8.08 -26.89 -14.09
CA THR A 244 -8.32 -25.72 -13.24
C THR A 244 -8.59 -26.16 -11.81
N THR A 245 -7.98 -25.47 -10.84
CA THR A 245 -8.23 -25.75 -9.43
C THR A 245 -9.67 -25.42 -9.04
N ASP A 246 -10.13 -25.97 -7.91
CA ASP A 246 -11.30 -25.43 -7.24
C ASP A 246 -11.03 -23.96 -6.82
N GLU A 247 -12.08 -23.22 -6.48
CA GLU A 247 -11.95 -21.86 -5.95
C GLU A 247 -11.17 -21.87 -4.64
N MET A 248 -10.11 -21.07 -4.59
CA MET A 248 -9.26 -20.89 -3.41
C MET A 248 -9.44 -19.49 -2.86
N SER A 249 -9.57 -19.37 -1.55
CA SER A 249 -9.51 -18.07 -0.89
C SER A 249 -8.19 -17.38 -1.19
N ILE A 250 -8.20 -16.05 -1.30
CA ILE A 250 -6.98 -15.23 -1.30
C ILE A 250 -6.06 -15.49 -0.08
N PHE A 251 -6.63 -16.01 1.01
CA PHE A 251 -5.93 -16.37 2.23
C PHE A 251 -5.52 -17.84 2.29
N VAL A 252 -5.54 -18.53 1.15
CA VAL A 252 -5.19 -19.95 1.06
C VAL A 252 -3.76 -20.19 1.59
N SER A 253 -3.62 -21.19 2.45
CA SER A 253 -2.31 -21.60 2.99
C SER A 253 -1.46 -22.29 1.92
N SER A 254 -0.14 -22.35 2.13
CA SER A 254 0.76 -23.13 1.26
C SER A 254 0.32 -24.59 1.13
N THR A 255 -0.20 -25.16 2.22
CA THR A 255 -0.63 -26.56 2.28
C THR A 255 -1.92 -26.78 1.50
N GLU A 256 -2.90 -25.90 1.68
CA GLU A 256 -4.16 -26.00 0.95
C GLU A 256 -3.96 -25.78 -0.55
N MET A 257 -3.17 -24.76 -0.94
CA MET A 257 -2.87 -24.53 -2.36
C MET A 257 -2.12 -25.71 -2.98
N LYS A 258 -1.21 -26.35 -2.22
CA LYS A 258 -0.50 -27.55 -2.67
C LYS A 258 -1.47 -28.69 -2.92
N HIS A 259 -2.41 -28.90 -2.00
CA HIS A 259 -3.44 -29.91 -2.17
C HIS A 259 -4.30 -29.68 -3.41
N GLN A 260 -4.69 -28.43 -3.69
CA GLN A 260 -5.48 -28.07 -4.86
C GLN A 260 -4.71 -28.30 -6.17
N LEU A 261 -3.43 -27.92 -6.22
CA LEU A 261 -2.61 -28.13 -7.42
C LEU A 261 -2.30 -29.61 -7.67
N GLU A 262 -2.00 -30.42 -6.64
CA GLU A 262 -1.71 -31.86 -6.81
C GLU A 262 -2.97 -32.70 -7.16
N ARG A 263 -4.17 -32.11 -7.08
CA ARG A 263 -5.42 -32.72 -7.58
C ARG A 263 -5.60 -32.56 -9.08
N LEU A 264 -4.89 -31.63 -9.72
CA LEU A 264 -4.94 -31.48 -11.17
C LEU A 264 -4.35 -32.72 -11.84
N ASN A 265 -4.98 -33.19 -12.91
CA ASN A 265 -4.55 -34.38 -13.63
C ASN A 265 -3.13 -34.24 -14.20
N LEU A 266 -2.73 -33.00 -14.47
CA LEU A 266 -1.47 -32.63 -15.08
C LEU A 266 -0.35 -32.36 -14.06
N VAL A 267 -0.65 -32.24 -12.77
CA VAL A 267 0.36 -31.92 -11.74
C VAL A 267 0.50 -33.12 -10.80
N GLU A 268 1.70 -33.71 -10.76
CA GLU A 268 1.95 -34.85 -9.89
C GLU A 268 2.59 -34.44 -8.57
N LYS A 269 3.50 -33.46 -8.60
CA LYS A 269 4.17 -32.96 -7.40
C LYS A 269 4.51 -31.50 -7.54
N VAL A 270 4.18 -30.73 -6.51
CA VAL A 270 4.46 -29.28 -6.43
C VAL A 270 4.95 -28.92 -5.03
N ASP A 271 5.85 -27.96 -4.95
CA ASP A 271 6.21 -27.32 -3.70
C ASP A 271 5.76 -25.86 -3.73
N ILE A 272 5.16 -25.42 -2.64
CA ILE A 272 4.62 -24.07 -2.50
C ILE A 272 5.22 -23.44 -1.27
N SER A 273 5.84 -22.28 -1.45
CA SER A 273 6.16 -21.39 -0.35
C SER A 273 5.34 -20.12 -0.49
N VAL A 274 4.67 -19.74 0.59
CA VAL A 274 4.02 -18.44 0.70
C VAL A 274 4.99 -17.53 1.43
N GLU A 275 5.43 -16.48 0.75
CA GLU A 275 6.08 -15.35 1.37
C GLU A 275 4.97 -14.36 1.71
N GLU A 276 4.50 -14.43 2.95
CA GLU A 276 3.63 -13.40 3.51
C GLU A 276 4.55 -12.30 4.00
N ASN A 277 4.59 -11.21 3.27
CA ASN A 277 5.29 -10.05 3.75
C ASN A 277 4.33 -9.24 4.62
N SER A 278 4.17 -9.69 5.87
CA SER A 278 3.37 -9.00 6.87
C SER A 278 3.97 -7.65 7.27
N LEU A 279 5.20 -7.31 6.83
CA LEU A 279 6.00 -6.25 7.45
C LEU A 279 6.90 -5.39 6.55
N TYR A 280 7.13 -5.66 5.25
CA TYR A 280 8.23 -4.94 4.56
C TYR A 280 8.03 -3.47 4.23
N GLU A 281 6.82 -2.91 4.25
CA GLU A 281 6.68 -1.45 4.15
C GLU A 281 5.52 -0.86 4.97
N VAL A 282 4.74 -1.69 5.68
CA VAL A 282 3.52 -1.25 6.39
C VAL A 282 3.82 -0.23 7.51
N ILE A 283 5.03 -0.24 8.09
CA ILE A 283 5.38 0.69 9.18
C ILE A 283 6.05 1.99 8.68
N LYS A 284 6.37 2.13 7.38
CA LYS A 284 7.05 3.36 6.89
C LYS A 284 6.31 4.15 5.81
N ASN A 285 5.29 3.59 5.18
CA ASN A 285 4.65 4.20 4.00
C ASN A 285 3.12 4.30 4.07
N GLY A 286 2.50 4.07 5.23
CA GLY A 286 1.03 4.20 5.39
C GLY A 286 0.19 3.23 4.56
N LYS A 287 0.80 2.21 3.93
CA LYS A 287 0.09 1.17 3.17
C LYS A 287 -0.30 0.04 4.12
N ILE A 288 -1.59 -0.12 4.39
CA ILE A 288 -2.09 -1.27 5.15
C ILE A 288 -2.59 -2.34 4.19
N GLY A 289 -1.99 -3.53 4.28
CA GLY A 289 -2.42 -4.72 3.58
C GLY A 289 -1.36 -5.81 3.58
N THR A 290 -1.79 -7.06 3.39
CA THR A 290 -0.86 -8.18 3.25
C THR A 290 -0.38 -8.27 1.81
N ASN A 291 0.94 -8.34 1.61
CA ASN A 291 1.50 -8.74 0.32
C ASN A 291 1.82 -10.24 0.41
N ARG A 292 0.95 -11.06 -0.18
CA ARG A 292 1.17 -12.50 -0.26
C ARG A 292 1.77 -12.84 -1.61
N ARG A 293 3.01 -13.32 -1.59
CA ARG A 293 3.66 -13.88 -2.77
C ARG A 293 3.66 -15.40 -2.67
N PHE A 294 2.99 -16.04 -3.62
CA PHE A 294 3.08 -17.48 -3.79
C PHE A 294 4.26 -17.79 -4.71
N ARG A 295 5.20 -18.61 -4.25
CA ARG A 295 6.20 -19.24 -5.11
C ARG A 295 5.81 -20.70 -5.27
N ILE A 296 5.45 -21.05 -6.50
CA ILE A 296 5.00 -22.39 -6.90
C ILE A 296 6.14 -23.02 -7.70
N GLU A 297 6.65 -24.16 -7.24
CA GLU A 297 7.70 -24.92 -7.90
C GLU A 297 7.15 -26.30 -8.29
N PHE A 298 6.88 -26.48 -9.58
CA PHE A 298 6.47 -27.78 -10.11
C PHE A 298 7.66 -28.74 -10.13
N LYS A 299 7.58 -29.81 -9.34
CA LYS A 299 8.61 -30.85 -9.27
C LYS A 299 8.37 -31.96 -10.30
N LYS A 300 7.09 -32.25 -10.61
CA LYS A 300 6.71 -33.25 -11.61
C LYS A 300 5.34 -32.94 -12.21
N VAL A 301 5.27 -32.98 -13.54
CA VAL A 301 4.09 -32.69 -14.36
C VAL A 301 3.81 -33.92 -15.23
N ARG A 302 2.54 -34.29 -15.43
CA ARG A 302 2.14 -35.40 -16.28
C ARG A 302 2.03 -34.96 -17.74
N SER A 303 2.34 -35.88 -18.66
CA SER A 303 2.07 -35.66 -20.08
C SER A 303 0.57 -35.66 -20.34
N CYS A 304 0.14 -34.79 -21.25
CA CYS A 304 -1.21 -34.73 -21.78
C CYS A 304 -1.55 -35.94 -22.68
N SER A 305 -0.53 -36.62 -23.20
CA SER A 305 -0.70 -37.80 -24.05
C SER A 305 -0.75 -39.09 -23.23
N ASN A 306 -1.69 -39.98 -23.57
CA ASN A 306 -1.77 -41.35 -23.04
C ASN A 306 -0.57 -42.24 -23.46
N GLU A 307 0.42 -41.70 -24.17
CA GLU A 307 1.62 -42.43 -24.56
C GLU A 307 2.60 -42.52 -23.39
N LYS A 308 2.46 -43.63 -22.65
CA LYS A 308 3.15 -43.94 -21.39
C LYS A 308 4.69 -43.88 -21.36
N ASN A 309 5.41 -43.50 -22.43
CA ASN A 309 6.84 -43.82 -22.55
C ASN A 309 7.77 -42.76 -23.15
N ARG A 310 7.41 -41.46 -23.16
CA ARG A 310 8.40 -40.42 -23.49
C ARG A 310 8.50 -39.38 -22.38
N GLU A 311 9.61 -39.40 -21.65
CA GLU A 311 10.06 -38.29 -20.82
C GLU A 311 10.41 -37.11 -21.74
N HIS A 312 9.40 -36.33 -22.13
CA HIS A 312 9.63 -35.04 -22.77
C HIS A 312 9.91 -34.01 -21.67
N ASN A 313 11.06 -33.35 -21.76
CA ASN A 313 11.34 -32.13 -21.01
C ASN A 313 10.44 -31.02 -21.57
N PHE A 314 9.20 -30.92 -21.08
CA PHE A 314 8.29 -29.86 -21.47
C PHE A 314 8.83 -28.51 -21.01
N SER A 315 8.68 -27.49 -21.87
CA SER A 315 8.76 -26.10 -21.42
C SER A 315 7.72 -25.88 -20.33
N ALA A 316 8.12 -25.19 -19.26
CA ALA A 316 7.28 -25.03 -18.08
C ALA A 316 5.89 -24.48 -18.48
N PRO A 317 4.80 -25.12 -18.03
CA PRO A 317 3.43 -24.77 -18.38
C PRO A 317 3.09 -23.33 -17.94
N LEU A 318 2.21 -22.67 -18.70
CA LEU A 318 1.69 -21.35 -18.34
C LEU A 318 0.54 -21.53 -17.36
N LEU A 319 0.72 -20.99 -16.15
CA LEU A 319 -0.31 -20.97 -15.12
C LEU A 319 -0.97 -19.59 -15.13
N HIS A 320 -2.28 -19.56 -15.37
CA HIS A 320 -3.09 -18.36 -15.44
C HIS A 320 -3.89 -18.21 -14.15
N VAL A 321 -3.86 -17.03 -13.55
CA VAL A 321 -4.67 -16.70 -12.37
C VAL A 321 -5.99 -16.13 -12.85
N MET A 322 -7.10 -16.73 -12.44
CA MET A 322 -8.44 -16.24 -12.76
C MET A 322 -8.95 -15.44 -11.56
N GLU A 323 -9.01 -14.13 -11.73
CA GLU A 323 -9.23 -13.14 -10.66
C GLU A 323 -10.69 -12.64 -10.58
N ALA A 324 -11.62 -13.29 -11.29
CA ALA A 324 -12.99 -12.80 -11.48
C ALA A 324 -13.79 -12.65 -10.18
N ASN A 325 -13.44 -13.40 -9.12
CA ASN A 325 -14.10 -13.37 -7.82
C ASN A 325 -13.27 -12.64 -6.75
N LEU A 326 -12.20 -11.95 -7.13
CA LEU A 326 -11.46 -11.11 -6.20
C LEU A 326 -12.28 -9.87 -5.84
N LEU A 327 -12.35 -9.61 -4.54
CA LEU A 327 -12.94 -8.40 -3.98
C LEU A 327 -11.84 -7.54 -3.39
N GLY A 328 -12.09 -6.25 -3.24
CA GLY A 328 -11.14 -5.31 -2.65
C GLY A 328 -10.61 -4.27 -3.64
N THR A 329 -10.04 -3.20 -3.11
CA THR A 329 -9.37 -2.19 -3.92
C THR A 329 -7.90 -2.58 -4.04
N PRO A 330 -7.39 -2.94 -5.24
CA PRO A 330 -5.99 -3.29 -5.39
C PRO A 330 -5.12 -2.11 -4.96
N ALA A 331 -4.18 -2.33 -4.03
CA ALA A 331 -3.30 -1.26 -3.53
C ALA A 331 -2.23 -0.81 -4.54
N ASN A 332 -2.35 -1.20 -5.82
CA ASN A 332 -1.56 -0.74 -6.95
C ASN A 332 -2.39 -0.91 -8.23
N ASP A 333 -2.39 0.09 -9.11
CA ASP A 333 -3.04 0.01 -10.44
C ASP A 333 -2.23 -0.81 -11.48
N MET A 334 -1.12 -1.43 -11.05
CA MET A 334 -0.23 -2.18 -11.95
C MET A 334 0.15 -3.55 -11.39
N ALA A 335 -0.40 -4.60 -12.03
CA ALA A 335 0.19 -5.94 -12.03
C ALA A 335 1.37 -5.95 -13.01
N VAL A 336 2.61 -5.91 -12.50
CA VAL A 336 3.81 -5.94 -13.34
C VAL A 336 4.35 -7.37 -13.43
N SER A 337 4.09 -8.03 -14.55
CA SER A 337 4.79 -9.25 -14.96
C SER A 337 6.12 -8.86 -15.62
N ARG A 338 7.25 -9.20 -15.00
CA ARG A 338 8.57 -9.12 -15.65
C ARG A 338 9.01 -10.51 -16.09
N THR A 339 9.37 -10.58 -17.36
CA THR A 339 9.66 -11.72 -18.22
C THR A 339 10.73 -12.69 -17.67
N TYR A 340 10.36 -13.96 -17.49
CA TYR A 340 10.91 -15.20 -18.09
C TYR A 340 10.67 -16.41 -17.16
N GLN A 341 10.07 -17.47 -17.71
CA GLN A 341 9.96 -18.84 -17.16
C GLN A 341 9.20 -18.99 -15.82
N SER A 342 7.89 -19.25 -15.95
CA SER A 342 6.98 -19.81 -14.93
C SER A 342 7.22 -19.34 -13.50
N ILE A 343 6.92 -18.06 -13.23
CA ILE A 343 6.61 -17.60 -11.88
C ILE A 343 5.23 -16.97 -11.97
N VAL A 344 4.24 -17.60 -11.34
CA VAL A 344 2.96 -16.95 -11.12
C VAL A 344 3.13 -15.94 -10.01
N ASN A 345 3.36 -14.70 -10.43
CA ASN A 345 3.22 -13.54 -9.56
C ASN A 345 1.82 -12.99 -9.76
N SER A 346 0.83 -13.48 -9.01
CA SER A 346 -0.39 -12.71 -8.77
C SER A 346 -0.03 -11.57 -7.81
N TYR A 347 -0.19 -10.32 -8.25
CA TYR A 347 -0.08 -9.16 -7.38
C TYR A 347 -1.47 -8.75 -6.93
N ILE A 348 -2.06 -9.53 -6.01
CA ILE A 348 -3.30 -9.11 -5.35
C ILE A 348 -2.86 -8.37 -4.10
N ARG A 349 -2.83 -7.03 -4.16
CA ARG A 349 -2.44 -6.20 -3.01
C ARG A 349 -3.65 -5.67 -2.30
N GLY A 350 -3.65 -5.82 -0.98
CA GLY A 350 -4.66 -5.22 -0.14
C GLY A 350 -4.86 -6.00 1.17
N PHE A 351 -5.96 -5.69 1.82
CA PHE A 351 -6.13 -5.83 3.25
C PHE A 351 -6.74 -7.16 3.72
N ASP A 352 -6.29 -7.65 4.87
CA ASP A 352 -6.72 -8.86 5.60
C ASP A 352 -7.51 -8.42 6.85
N PRO A 353 -8.73 -8.94 7.11
CA PRO A 353 -9.52 -8.62 8.31
C PRO A 353 -8.94 -9.11 9.65
#